data_AF-A0A392PT55-F1
#
_entry.id   AF-A0A392PT55-F1
#
_cell.length_a   1.000
_cell.length_b   1.000
_cell.length_c   1.000
_cell.angle_alpha   90.00
_cell.angle_beta   90.00
_cell.angle_gamma   90.00
#
_symmetry.space_group_name_H-M   'P 1'
#
loop_
_entity.id
_entity.type
_entity.pdbx_description
1 polymer ?
#
loop_
_entity_poly.entity_id
_entity_poly.type
_entity_poly.pdbx_seq_one_letter_code
_entity_poly.pdbx_strand_id
1 'polypeptide(L)'
;CEIILSQHPNIRHEGETAKKRESPLGLHYKLFSDQHVSDIVVPSTKSVSAPMIRKEMIAALEAHCKELDEKKLQFERMIHALRLEEATVEAETVVGDDAENNAAGDDVVTDSEDEDEDSVVLCCYDLLD
;
A
#
# COMPACT_ATOMS: atom_id res chain seq x y z
N CYS A 1 35.08 -6.02 28.31
CA CYS A 1 34.17 -5.95 27.13
C CYS A 1 32.86 -6.73 27.36
N GLU A 2 32.40 -6.86 28.60
CA GLU A 2 31.26 -7.73 28.93
C GLU A 2 29.98 -7.33 28.20
N ILE A 3 29.75 -6.02 28.04
CA ILE A 3 28.56 -5.46 27.38
C ILE A 3 28.47 -5.85 25.90
N ILE A 4 29.59 -5.87 25.18
CA ILE A 4 29.61 -6.19 23.74
C ILE A 4 29.45 -7.71 23.55
N LEU A 5 30.06 -8.50 24.44
CA LEU A 5 30.01 -9.96 24.38
C LEU A 5 28.64 -10.52 24.78
N SER A 6 27.90 -9.85 25.67
CA SER A 6 26.54 -10.24 26.00
C SER A 6 25.55 -9.96 24.86
N GLN A 7 25.74 -8.87 24.11
CA GLN A 7 24.90 -8.54 22.95
C GLN A 7 25.20 -9.43 21.73
N HIS A 8 26.45 -9.87 21.58
CA HIS A 8 26.87 -10.66 20.44
C HIS A 8 27.67 -11.90 20.87
N PRO A 9 27.02 -12.95 21.40
CA PRO A 9 27.71 -14.10 21.97
C PRO A 9 28.56 -14.87 20.96
N ASN A 10 28.25 -14.76 19.66
CA ASN A 10 28.95 -15.49 18.59
C ASN A 10 30.19 -14.78 18.03
N ILE A 11 30.58 -13.61 18.54
CA ILE A 11 31.74 -12.86 17.99
C ILE A 11 33.09 -13.33 18.54
N ARG A 12 33.07 -14.19 19.57
CA ARG A 12 34.28 -14.82 20.09
C ARG A 12 34.25 -16.29 19.78
N HIS A 13 35.38 -16.80 19.29
CA HIS A 13 35.55 -18.23 19.05
C HIS A 13 36.33 -18.90 20.17
N GLU A 14 36.09 -20.20 20.36
CA GLU A 14 36.79 -20.99 21.36
C GLU A 14 38.29 -21.03 21.02
N GLY A 15 39.12 -20.49 21.92
CA GLY A 15 40.57 -20.28 21.70
C GLY A 15 41.00 -18.82 21.53
N GLU A 16 40.07 -17.89 21.33
CA GLU A 16 40.40 -16.45 21.25
C GLU A 16 40.67 -15.86 22.63
N THR A 17 41.95 -15.68 22.95
CA THR A 17 42.41 -15.07 24.20
C THR A 17 42.90 -13.65 23.97
N ALA A 18 42.72 -12.79 24.99
CA ALA A 18 43.22 -11.43 24.93
C ALA A 18 44.76 -11.44 24.94
N LYS A 19 45.38 -11.09 23.81
CA LYS A 19 46.85 -10.95 23.73
C LYS A 19 47.25 -9.55 24.23
N LYS A 20 48.12 -9.50 25.23
CA LYS A 20 48.74 -8.24 25.68
C LYS A 20 49.71 -7.75 24.62
N ARG A 21 49.73 -6.45 24.35
CA ARG A 21 50.76 -5.83 23.51
C ARG A 21 52.08 -5.83 24.28
N GLU A 22 53.17 -6.10 23.57
CA GLU A 22 54.53 -6.07 24.12
C GLU A 22 55.00 -4.64 24.44
N SER A 23 54.33 -3.63 23.88
CA SER A 23 54.61 -2.22 24.10
C SER A 23 53.31 -1.43 24.30
N PRO A 24 53.32 -0.37 25.12
CA PRO A 24 52.20 0.55 25.23
C PRO A 24 51.82 1.11 23.86
N LEU A 25 50.52 1.28 23.60
CA LEU A 25 50.06 1.93 22.40
C LEU A 25 50.43 3.42 22.49
N GLY A 26 51.38 3.85 21.66
CA GLY A 26 51.71 5.27 21.50
C GLY A 26 50.79 5.93 20.48
N LEU A 27 50.21 7.06 20.83
CA LEU A 27 49.48 7.92 19.88
C LEU A 27 50.43 9.01 19.37
N HIS A 28 50.43 9.26 18.06
CA HIS A 28 51.28 10.28 17.47
C HIS A 28 50.73 11.68 17.73
N TYR A 29 51.58 12.67 18.04
CA TYR A 29 51.15 14.05 18.41
C TYR A 29 50.30 14.75 17.34
N LYS A 30 50.49 14.41 16.05
CA LYS A 30 49.66 14.92 14.94
C LYS A 30 48.18 14.53 15.05
N LEU A 31 47.82 13.52 15.86
CA LEU A 31 46.41 13.20 16.14
C LEU A 31 45.73 14.28 16.99
N PHE A 32 46.50 15.05 17.75
CA PHE A 32 46.00 16.13 18.61
C PHE A 32 46.32 17.53 18.07
N SER A 33 47.07 17.62 16.96
CA SER A 33 47.33 18.92 16.34
C SER A 33 46.04 19.46 15.72
N ASP A 34 45.83 20.76 15.83
CA ASP A 34 44.62 21.53 15.47
C ASP A 34 44.10 21.36 14.02
N GLN A 35 44.78 20.56 13.18
CA GLN A 35 44.35 20.13 11.85
C GLN A 35 43.60 18.78 11.91
N HIS A 36 42.68 18.59 12.85
CA HIS A 36 41.68 17.53 12.77
C HIS A 36 40.44 18.08 12.07
N VAL A 37 39.71 17.22 11.36
CA VAL A 37 38.35 17.54 10.92
C VAL A 37 37.58 17.95 12.17
N SER A 38 36.86 19.08 12.11
CA SER A 38 36.01 19.54 13.22
C SER A 38 35.23 18.37 13.78
N ASP A 39 35.12 18.29 15.12
CA ASP A 39 34.35 17.24 15.77
C ASP A 39 32.94 17.21 15.15
N ILE A 40 32.68 16.18 14.35
CA ILE A 40 31.42 15.99 13.64
C ILE A 40 30.36 15.44 14.58
N VAL A 41 30.63 15.39 15.90
CA VAL A 41 29.58 15.36 16.91
C VAL A 41 28.84 16.70 16.86
N VAL A 42 28.10 16.87 15.77
CA VAL A 42 26.85 17.59 15.75
C VAL A 42 26.04 16.93 16.86
N PRO A 43 25.69 17.65 17.94
CA PRO A 43 24.65 17.17 18.84
C PRO A 43 23.51 16.79 17.92
N SER A 44 22.94 15.60 18.10
CA SER A 44 21.67 15.27 17.47
C SER A 44 20.64 16.22 18.06
N THR A 45 20.64 17.48 17.62
CA THR A 45 19.41 18.15 17.34
C THR A 45 18.79 17.19 16.36
N LYS A 46 17.80 16.44 16.83
CA LYS A 46 16.75 16.03 15.94
C LYS A 46 16.39 17.34 15.25
N SER A 47 16.94 17.57 14.05
CA SER A 47 16.14 18.08 12.97
C SER A 47 15.00 17.07 12.88
N VAL A 48 14.04 17.28 13.77
CA VAL A 48 12.66 17.02 13.46
C VAL A 48 12.48 17.91 12.25
N SER A 49 12.75 17.35 11.06
CA SER A 49 11.94 17.64 9.89
C SER A 49 10.55 17.74 10.46
N ALA A 50 10.05 18.99 10.56
CA ALA A 50 8.85 19.31 11.31
C ALA A 50 7.86 18.19 11.00
N PRO A 51 7.41 17.41 12.00
CA PRO A 51 6.56 16.27 11.67
C PRO A 51 5.40 16.92 10.96
N MET A 52 5.10 16.53 9.71
CA MET A 52 3.85 16.94 9.07
C MET A 52 2.80 16.87 10.15
N ILE A 53 2.19 18.01 10.46
CA ILE A 53 1.37 18.10 11.65
C ILE A 53 0.34 17.01 11.47
N ARG A 54 0.11 16.14 12.47
CA ARG A 54 -0.76 14.97 12.33
C ARG A 54 -2.09 15.27 11.60
N LYS A 55 -2.61 16.49 11.80
CA LYS A 55 -3.76 17.06 11.09
C LYS A 55 -3.58 17.20 9.57
N GLU A 56 -2.44 17.67 9.10
CA GLU A 56 -2.10 17.79 7.67
C GLU A 56 -2.01 16.41 7.02
N MET A 57 -1.43 15.41 7.70
CA MET A 57 -1.42 14.04 7.21
C MET A 57 -2.84 13.47 7.07
N ILE A 58 -3.70 13.68 8.07
CA ILE A 58 -5.10 13.24 8.01
C ILE A 58 -5.81 13.90 6.84
N ALA A 59 -5.70 15.23 6.70
CA ALA A 59 -6.34 15.96 5.61
C ALA A 59 -5.84 15.50 4.22
N ALA A 60 -4.54 15.23 4.08
CA ALA A 60 -3.97 14.72 2.83
C ALA A 60 -4.51 13.33 2.49
N LEU A 61 -4.63 12.44 3.48
CA LEU A 61 -5.20 11.10 3.28
C LEU A 61 -6.69 11.16 2.94
N GLU A 62 -7.48 11.99 3.62
CA GLU A 62 -8.90 12.20 3.31
C GLU A 62 -9.10 12.75 1.90
N ALA A 63 -8.29 13.72 1.47
CA ALA A 63 -8.34 14.25 0.11
C ALA A 63 -8.01 13.18 -0.93
N HIS A 64 -6.97 12.37 -0.67
CA HIS A 64 -6.58 11.28 -1.57
C HIS A 64 -7.67 10.20 -1.68
N CYS A 65 -8.33 9.84 -0.56
CA CYS A 65 -9.46 8.91 -0.61
C CYS A 65 -10.60 9.42 -1.49
N LYS A 66 -10.97 10.71 -1.39
CA LYS A 66 -12.00 11.32 -2.24
C LYS A 66 -11.62 11.27 -3.72
N GLU A 67 -10.37 11.59 -4.05
CA GLU A 67 -9.88 11.50 -5.43
C GLU A 67 -9.98 10.06 -5.98
N LEU A 68 -9.64 9.06 -5.15
CA LEU A 68 -9.75 7.66 -5.53
C LEU A 68 -11.20 7.24 -5.78
N ASP A 69 -12.16 7.72 -5.00
CA ASP A 69 -13.59 7.43 -5.21
C ASP A 69 -14.09 7.99 -6.55
N GLU A 70 -13.68 9.22 -6.90
CA GLU A 70 -14.01 9.84 -8.19
C GLU A 70 -13.40 9.04 -9.36
N LYS A 71 -12.14 8.64 -9.24
CA LYS A 71 -11.47 7.81 -10.26
C LYS A 71 -12.10 6.42 -10.38
N LYS A 72 -12.48 5.80 -9.26
CA LYS A 72 -13.19 4.52 -9.25
C LYS A 72 -14.49 4.61 -10.04
N LEU A 73 -15.30 5.65 -9.79
CA LEU A 73 -16.55 5.86 -10.51
C LEU A 73 -16.31 6.08 -12.02
N GLN A 74 -15.24 6.78 -12.40
CA GLN A 74 -14.86 6.93 -13.80
C GLN A 74 -14.54 5.58 -14.46
N PHE A 75 -13.77 4.72 -13.79
CA PHE A 75 -13.44 3.40 -14.31
C PHE A 75 -14.67 2.49 -14.41
N GLU A 76 -15.56 2.50 -13.42
CA GLU A 76 -16.80 1.73 -13.46
C GLU A 76 -17.67 2.11 -14.66
N ARG A 77 -17.82 3.41 -14.95
CA ARG A 77 -18.52 3.88 -16.15
C ARG A 77 -17.84 3.43 -17.45
N MET A 78 -16.52 3.49 -17.51
CA MET A 78 -15.76 3.04 -18.68
C MET A 78 -15.93 1.54 -18.91
N ILE A 79 -15.86 0.73 -17.86
CA ILE A 79 -16.10 -0.72 -17.93
C ILE A 79 -17.52 -0.99 -18.43
N HIS A 80 -18.52 -0.27 -17.93
CA HIS A 80 -19.91 -0.45 -18.38
C HIS A 80 -20.07 -0.12 -19.88
N ALA A 81 -19.47 0.98 -20.34
CA ALA A 81 -19.51 1.35 -21.76
C ALA A 81 -18.85 0.29 -22.65
N LEU A 82 -17.66 -0.18 -22.28
CA LEU A 82 -16.95 -1.21 -23.02
C LEU A 82 -17.72 -2.54 -23.07
N ARG A 83 -18.36 -2.95 -21.97
CA ARG A 83 -19.23 -4.15 -21.95
C ARG A 83 -20.43 -4.02 -22.88
N LEU A 84 -21.02 -2.82 -22.96
CA LEU A 84 -22.13 -2.56 -23.88
C LEU A 84 -21.66 -2.67 -25.34
N GLU A 85 -20.50 -2.08 -25.66
CA GLU A 85 -19.88 -2.19 -26.99
C GLU A 85 -19.59 -3.66 -27.35
N GLU A 86 -19.01 -4.44 -26.44
CA GLU A 86 -18.75 -5.87 -26.62
C GLU A 86 -20.04 -6.66 -26.92
N ALA A 87 -21.10 -6.44 -26.13
CA ALA A 87 -22.39 -7.10 -26.35
C ALA A 87 -23.06 -6.71 -27.68
N THR A 88 -22.86 -5.47 -28.17
CA THR A 88 -23.38 -5.05 -29.49
C THR A 88 -22.61 -5.70 -30.65
N VAL A 89 -21.31 -5.91 -30.50
CA VAL A 89 -20.49 -6.58 -31.52
C VAL A 89 -20.85 -8.07 -31.62
N GLU A 90 -21.12 -8.75 -30.50
CA GLU A 90 -21.59 -10.15 -30.53
C GLU A 90 -22.96 -10.28 -31.23
N ALA A 91 -23.86 -9.32 -31.03
CA ALA A 91 -25.17 -9.31 -31.69
C ALA A 91 -25.11 -9.06 -33.21
N GLU A 92 -24.12 -8.28 -33.70
CA GLU A 92 -23.95 -8.04 -35.14
C GLU A 92 -23.30 -9.22 -35.89
N THR A 93 -22.57 -10.10 -35.19
CA THR A 93 -21.95 -11.30 -35.80
C THR A 93 -22.91 -12.48 -36.02
N VAL A 94 -24.19 -12.36 -35.63
CA VAL A 94 -25.22 -13.42 -35.80
C VAL A 94 -26.08 -13.24 -37.06
N VAL A 95 -25.94 -12.15 -37.82
CA VAL A 95 -26.77 -11.91 -39.02
C VAL A 95 -25.98 -12.18 -40.30
N GLY A 96 -25.82 -13.47 -40.63
CA GLY A 96 -25.37 -13.96 -41.92
C GLY A 96 -25.95 -15.35 -42.20
N ASP A 97 -26.91 -15.41 -43.12
CA ASP A 97 -27.71 -16.55 -43.62
C ASP A 97 -28.63 -17.20 -42.56
N ASP A 98 -29.94 -17.37 -42.75
CA ASP A 98 -30.67 -17.80 -43.94
C ASP A 98 -32.15 -17.38 -43.82
N ALA A 99 -32.83 -17.40 -44.96
CA ALA A 99 -34.13 -16.83 -45.23
C ALA A 99 -35.33 -17.57 -44.59
N GLU A 100 -36.42 -16.81 -44.48
CA GLU A 100 -37.84 -17.23 -44.44
C GLU A 100 -38.34 -18.10 -43.27
N ASN A 101 -39.16 -17.52 -42.39
CA ASN A 101 -40.57 -17.94 -42.24
C ASN A 101 -41.36 -16.94 -41.36
N ASN A 102 -42.49 -16.47 -41.88
CA ASN A 102 -43.47 -15.67 -41.14
C ASN A 102 -44.26 -16.57 -40.18
N ALA A 103 -44.36 -16.21 -38.90
CA ALA A 103 -45.47 -16.65 -38.07
C ALA A 103 -45.80 -15.57 -37.03
N ALA A 104 -47.02 -15.06 -37.17
CA ALA A 104 -47.67 -14.11 -36.27
C ALA A 104 -48.07 -14.75 -34.93
N GLY A 105 -48.21 -13.91 -33.91
CA GLY A 105 -48.75 -14.23 -32.58
C GLY A 105 -48.03 -13.34 -31.56
N ASP A 106 -48.46 -12.10 -31.33
CA ASP A 106 -49.60 -11.75 -30.46
C ASP A 106 -49.49 -12.40 -29.07
N ASP A 107 -49.14 -11.57 -28.08
CA ASP A 107 -49.99 -11.28 -26.93
C ASP A 107 -49.19 -11.07 -25.61
N VAL A 108 -49.49 -9.92 -25.01
CA VAL A 108 -49.44 -9.51 -23.60
C VAL A 108 -48.21 -9.74 -22.70
N VAL A 109 -47.85 -8.64 -22.04
CA VAL A 109 -46.88 -8.44 -20.97
C VAL A 109 -47.49 -8.83 -19.61
N THR A 110 -46.62 -9.13 -18.63
CA THR A 110 -46.84 -9.17 -17.16
C THR A 110 -47.37 -10.51 -16.63
N ASP A 111 -46.95 -11.06 -15.49
CA ASP A 111 -46.25 -10.51 -14.32
C ASP A 111 -45.67 -11.67 -13.48
N SER A 112 -44.57 -11.36 -12.77
CA SER A 112 -44.15 -11.88 -11.46
C SER A 112 -44.24 -13.37 -11.12
N GLU A 113 -43.07 -14.02 -11.03
CA GLU A 113 -42.74 -14.99 -9.98
C GLU A 113 -41.22 -14.90 -9.73
N ASP A 114 -40.78 -14.39 -8.57
CA ASP A 114 -39.98 -15.21 -7.65
C ASP A 114 -39.69 -14.48 -6.34
N GLU A 115 -39.91 -15.26 -5.28
CA GLU A 115 -39.93 -14.94 -3.86
C GLU A 115 -38.51 -14.80 -3.28
N ASP A 116 -38.43 -14.00 -2.22
CA ASP A 116 -37.63 -14.11 -1.00
C ASP A 116 -36.18 -14.68 -1.02
N GLU A 117 -35.27 -13.98 -0.33
CA GLU A 117 -34.67 -14.47 0.92
C GLU A 117 -33.69 -13.41 1.47
N ASP A 118 -33.92 -13.04 2.73
CA ASP A 118 -33.08 -12.19 3.57
C ASP A 118 -31.69 -12.79 3.80
N SER A 119 -30.62 -12.01 3.63
CA SER A 119 -29.33 -12.33 4.27
C SER A 119 -28.48 -11.09 4.56
N VAL A 120 -28.83 -10.43 5.66
CA VAL A 120 -27.93 -9.80 6.65
C VAL A 120 -26.86 -8.85 6.11
N VAL A 121 -27.26 -7.63 5.71
CA VAL A 121 -26.34 -6.47 5.71
C VAL A 121 -26.41 -5.80 7.09
N LEU A 122 -25.92 -6.50 8.10
CA LEU A 122 -25.63 -5.94 9.43
C LEU A 122 -24.13 -6.03 9.70
N CYS A 123 -23.32 -5.24 8.99
CA CYS A 123 -21.90 -5.12 9.33
C CYS A 123 -21.31 -3.70 9.32
N CYS A 124 -22.09 -2.65 9.05
CA CYS A 124 -21.49 -1.30 9.00
C CYS A 124 -22.17 -0.21 9.84
N TYR A 125 -23.39 -0.40 10.37
CA TYR A 125 -24.11 0.70 11.04
C TYR A 125 -24.25 0.62 12.57
N ASP A 126 -23.79 -0.44 13.24
CA ASP A 126 -23.92 -0.56 14.72
C ASP A 126 -22.65 -0.21 15.52
N LEU A 127 -21.79 0.68 15.00
CA LEU A 127 -20.63 1.19 15.78
C LEU A 127 -20.65 2.71 15.97
N LEU A 128 -21.84 3.31 15.95
CA LEU A 128 -22.09 4.67 16.41
C LEU A 128 -23.43 4.75 17.16
N ASP A 129 -23.50 4.15 18.35
CA ASP A 129 -24.13 4.77 19.53
C ASP A 129 -23.38 4.33 20.80
#